data_AF-A0A1F8H3Y1-F1
#
_entry.id   AF-A0A1F8H3Y1-F1
#
_cell.length_a   1.000
_cell.length_b   1.000
_cell.length_c   1.000
_cell.angle_alpha   90.00
_cell.angle_beta   90.00
_cell.angle_gamma   90.00
#
_symmetry.space_group_name_H-M   'P 1'
#
loop_
_entity.id
_entity.type
_entity.pdbx_description
1 polymer ?
#
loop_
_entity_poly.entity_id
_entity_poly.type
_entity_poly.pdbx_seq_one_letter_code
_entity_poly.pdbx_strand_id
1 'polypeptide(L)' 'MQKIATKVFVWASIAFAIIGMIMVLTIDQNQGPSPIMLRFLFASVIIILTSFALSVASKYLNSKS' A
#
# COMPACT_ATOMS: atom_id res chain seq x y z
N MET A 1 -18.54 -4.18 2.61
CA MET A 1 -17.32 -3.41 2.96
C MET A 1 -16.04 -4.22 2.78
N GLN A 2 -15.90 -5.39 3.43
CA GLN A 2 -14.67 -6.19 3.39
C GLN A 2 -14.17 -6.55 1.97
N LYS A 3 -15.04 -7.02 1.07
CA LYS A 3 -14.64 -7.36 -0.32
C LYS A 3 -14.02 -6.19 -1.10
N ILE A 4 -14.45 -4.96 -0.82
CA ILE A 4 -13.90 -3.74 -1.44
C ILE A 4 -12.55 -3.40 -0.82
N ALA A 5 -12.45 -3.45 0.51
CA ALA A 5 -11.19 -3.22 1.21
C ALA A 5 -10.09 -4.22 0.76
N THR A 6 -10.44 -5.49 0.58
CA THR A 6 -9.51 -6.50 0.06
C THR A 6 -9.10 -6.22 -1.38
N LYS A 7 -10.01 -5.78 -2.26
CA LYS A 7 -9.65 -5.40 -3.63
C LYS A 7 -8.69 -4.20 -3.64
N VAL A 8 -8.98 -3.15 -2.87
CA VAL A 8 -8.12 -1.96 -2.77
C VAL A 8 -6.74 -2.33 -2.22
N PHE A 9 -6.68 -3.20 -1.20
CA PHE A 9 -5.44 -3.73 -0.65
C PHE A 9 -4.58 -4.42 -1.71
N VAL A 10 -5.17 -5.28 -2.55
CA VAL A 10 -4.45 -6.00 -3.61
C VAL A 10 -3.88 -5.02 -4.64
N TRP A 11 -4.69 -4.09 -5.14
CA TRP A 11 -4.22 -3.09 -6.11
C TRP A 11 -3.12 -2.19 -5.53
N ALA A 12 -3.26 -1.76 -4.28
CA ALA A 12 -2.24 -0.95 -3.61
C ALA A 12 -0.94 -1.73 -3.37
N SER A 13 -1.03 -3.03 -3.07
CA SER A 13 0.14 -3.90 -2.91
C SER A 13 0.89 -4.10 -4.23
N ILE A 14 0.17 -4.27 -5.34
CA ILE A 14 0.75 -4.34 -6.69
C ILE A 14 1.45 -3.02 -7.02
N ALA A 15 0.79 -1.88 -6.79
CA ALA A 15 1.38 -0.56 -7.03
C ALA A 15 2.64 -0.33 -6.17
N PHE A 16 2.60 -0.69 -4.89
CA PHE A 16 3.76 -0.64 -4.00
C PHE A 16 4.94 -1.47 -4.53
N ALA A 17 4.68 -2.69 -5.00
CA ALA A 17 5.71 -3.56 -5.58
C ALA A 17 6.33 -2.95 -6.85
N ILE A 18 5.51 -2.42 -7.74
CA ILE A 18 5.98 -1.76 -8.97
C ILE A 18 6.83 -0.53 -8.62
N ILE A 19 6.32 0.37 -7.77
CA ILE A 19 7.01 1.60 -7.38
C ILE A 19 8.33 1.27 -6.65
N GLY A 20 8.30 0.34 -5.71
CA GLY A 20 9.49 -0.11 -4.99
C GLY A 20 10.53 -0.74 -5.92
N MET A 21 10.09 -1.55 -6.89
CA MET A 21 10.98 -2.14 -7.87
C MET A 21 11.63 -1.08 -8.78
N ILE A 22 10.85 -0.13 -9.32
CA ILE A 22 11.40 0.96 -10.12
C ILE A 22 12.41 1.76 -9.28
N MET A 23 12.07 2.06 -8.03
CA MET A 23 12.94 2.80 -7.13
C MET A 23 14.27 2.09 -6.85
N VAL A 24 14.27 0.76 -6.69
CA VAL A 24 15.50 -0.04 -6.57
C VAL A 24 16.31 -0.02 -7.85
N LEU A 25 15.66 -0.08 -9.01
CA LEU A 25 16.35 -0.09 -10.31
C LEU A 25 16.93 1.28 -10.69
N THR A 26 16.31 2.38 -10.23
CA THR A 26 16.72 3.75 -10.57
C THR A 26 17.51 4.46 -9.47
N ILE A 27 17.82 3.78 -8.36
CA ILE A 27 18.54 4.43 -7.26
C ILE A 27 19.96 4.76 -7.70
N ASP A 28 20.35 6.03 -7.57
CA ASP A 28 21.73 6.46 -7.78
C ASP A 28 22.50 6.27 -6.46
N GLN A 29 23.65 5.59 -6.51
CA GLN A 29 24.45 5.32 -5.31
C GLN A 29 24.99 6.60 -4.64
N ASN A 30 25.14 7.69 -5.38
CA ASN A 30 25.67 8.95 -4.87
C ASN A 30 24.58 9.93 -4.40
N GLN A 31 23.37 9.84 -4.96
CA GLN A 31 22.27 10.78 -4.66
C GLN A 31 21.17 10.17 -3.80
N GLY A 32 21.15 8.84 -3.64
CA GLY A 32 20.12 8.14 -2.91
C GLY A 32 18.78 8.08 -3.67
N PRO A 33 17.70 7.67 -3.00
CA PRO A 33 16.41 7.53 -3.64
C PRO A 33 15.73 8.88 -3.90
N SER A 34 15.08 9.00 -5.06
CA SER A 34 14.32 10.20 -5.39
C SER A 34 13.21 10.47 -4.35
N PRO A 35 13.11 11.70 -3.81
CA PRO A 35 12.12 12.03 -2.78
C PRO A 35 10.68 11.88 -3.28
N ILE A 36 10.44 12.01 -4.59
CA ILE A 36 9.11 11.78 -5.17
C ILE A 36 8.71 10.31 -5.09
N MET A 37 9.62 9.39 -5.42
CA MET A 37 9.38 7.94 -5.36
C MET A 37 9.17 7.49 -3.92
N LEU A 38 9.95 8.05 -2.98
CA LEU A 38 9.79 7.77 -1.56
C LEU A 38 8.39 8.17 -1.06
N ARG A 39 7.88 9.35 -1.47
CA ARG A 39 6.50 9.78 -1.15
C ARG A 39 5.44 8.85 -1.73
N PHE A 40 5.60 8.41 -2.98
CA PHE A 40 4.68 7.45 -3.62
C PHE A 40 4.70 6.08 -2.93
N LEU A 41 5.87 5.63 -2.50
CA LEU A 41 6.04 4.39 -1.76
C LEU A 41 5.32 4.45 -0.41
N PHE A 42 5.52 5.52 0.36
CA PHE A 42 4.82 5.73 1.64
C PHE A 42 3.31 5.92 1.47
N ALA A 43 2.86 6.64 0.43
CA ALA A 43 1.43 6.78 0.14
C ALA A 43 0.78 5.41 -0.10
N SER A 44 1.46 4.53 -0.85
CA SER A 44 0.99 3.17 -1.09
C SER A 44 0.91 2.37 0.21
N VAL A 45 1.90 2.47 1.10
CA VAL A 45 1.89 1.82 2.42
C VAL A 45 0.70 2.27 3.27
N ILE A 46 0.42 3.58 3.31
CA ILE A 46 -0.73 4.12 4.06
C ILE A 46 -2.04 3.51 3.54
N ILE A 47 -2.22 3.44 2.21
CA ILE A 47 -3.43 2.85 1.61
C ILE A 47 -3.56 1.37 1.96
N ILE A 48 -2.47 0.61 1.92
CA ILE A 48 -2.41 -0.82 2.28
C ILE A 48 -2.85 -1.02 3.73
N LEU A 49 -2.22 -0.28 4.67
CA LEU A 49 -2.53 -0.39 6.10
C LEU A 49 -3.97 0.01 6.41
N THR A 50 -4.46 1.10 5.83
CA THR A 50 -5.83 1.57 6.04
C THR A 50 -6.85 0.57 5.50
N SER A 51 -6.58 -0.01 4.33
CA SER A 51 -7.43 -1.05 3.73
C SER A 51 -7.45 -2.33 4.57
N PHE A 52 -6.31 -2.71 5.14
CA PHE A 52 -6.20 -3.85 6.04
C PHE A 52 -7.00 -3.62 7.33
N ALA A 53 -6.82 -2.46 7.97
CA ALA A 53 -7.58 -2.09 9.17
C ALA A 53 -9.10 -2.09 8.91
N LEU A 54 -9.55 -1.54 7.78
CA LEU A 54 -10.97 -1.53 7.41
C LEU A 54 -11.54 -2.94 7.14
N SER A 55 -10.73 -3.83 6.55
CA SER A 55 -11.08 -5.24 6.34
C SER A 55 -11.28 -5.96 7.68
N VAL A 56 -10.37 -5.74 8.63
CA VAL A 56 -10.45 -6.31 10.00
C VAL A 56 -11.67 -5.75 10.74
N ALA A 57 -11.84 -4.43 10.76
CA ALA A 57 -12.98 -3.78 11.40
C ALA A 57 -14.33 -4.26 10.84
N SER A 58 -14.44 -4.39 9.51
CA SER A 58 -15.64 -4.96 8.88
C SER A 58 -15.94 -6.37 9.38
N LYS A 59 -14.92 -7.21 9.56
CA LYS A 59 -15.08 -8.60 10.04
C LYS A 59 -15.56 -8.63 11.50
N TYR A 60 -15.03 -7.76 12.35
CA TYR A 60 -15.48 -7.63 13.75
C TYR A 60 -16.93 -7.14 13.85
N LEU A 61 -17.32 -6.14 13.05
CA LEU A 61 -18.68 -5.61 13.07
C LEU A 61 -19.71 -6.62 12.54
N ASN A 62 -19.39 -7.35 11.47
CA ASN A 62 -20.29 -8.37 10.91
C ASN A 62 -20.43 -9.61 11.81
N SER A 63 -19.47 -9.89 12.69
CA SER A 63 -19.55 -11.01 13.64
C SER A 63 -20.44 -10.72 14.86
N LYS A 64 -20.89 -9.47 15.04
CA LYS A 64 -21.72 -9.03 16.16
C LYS A 64 -23.21 -8.86 15.82
N SER A 65 -23.61 -9.21 14.59
CA SER A 65 -25.00 -9.18 14.12
C SER A 65 -25.57 -10.58 13.96
#